data_AF-A0A6B3CBV9-F1
#
_entry.id   AF-A0A6B3CBV9-F1
#
_cell.length_a   1.000
_cell.length_b   1.000
_cell.length_c   1.000
_cell.angle_alpha   90.00
_cell.angle_beta   90.00
_cell.angle_gamma   90.00
#
_symmetry.space_group_name_H-M   'P 1'
#
loop_
_entity.id
_entity.type
_entity.pdbx_description
1 polymer ?
#
loop_
_entity_poly.entity_id
_entity_poly.type
_entity_poly.pdbx_seq_one_letter_code
_entity_poly.pdbx_strand_id
1 'polypeptide(L)'
;ALEALREVAHHRFDMVILDLGLPDLDGAEALKMLRGITDVPVIIATARDDEAEIVRLLNDGADDYLTKPFSVEHLSARMAAVLRRARAAGAEPPSRVLRVGGLAIDPLRRQAELDGAVLDLTRREFDLLAFLAGR
;
A
#
# COMPACT_ATOMS: atom_id res chain seq x y z
N ALA A 1 -19.90 -1.40 -0.28
CA ALA A 1 -18.47 -1.70 -0.53
C ALA A 1 -18.13 -1.80 -2.03
N LEU A 2 -18.84 -2.62 -2.81
CA LEU A 2 -18.57 -2.78 -4.26
C LEU A 2 -18.65 -1.48 -5.07
N GLU A 3 -19.57 -0.59 -4.72
CA GLU A 3 -19.72 0.73 -5.37
C GLU A 3 -18.47 1.60 -5.15
N ALA A 4 -17.94 1.65 -3.92
CA ALA A 4 -16.70 2.36 -3.63
C ALA A 4 -15.49 1.78 -4.38
N LEU A 5 -15.41 0.45 -4.53
CA LEU A 5 -14.36 -0.19 -5.34
C LEU A 5 -14.46 0.20 -6.82
N ARG A 6 -15.68 0.33 -7.37
CA ARG A 6 -15.90 0.84 -8.73
C ARG A 6 -15.48 2.29 -8.87
N GLU A 7 -15.85 3.14 -7.92
CA GLU A 7 -15.44 4.55 -7.94
C GLU A 7 -13.91 4.69 -7.93
N VAL A 8 -13.20 3.90 -7.12
CA VAL A 8 -11.73 3.89 -7.10
C VAL A 8 -11.11 3.44 -8.43
N ALA A 9 -11.81 2.62 -9.21
CA ALA A 9 -11.38 2.22 -10.55
C ALA A 9 -11.61 3.33 -11.60
N HIS A 10 -12.61 4.20 -11.40
CA HIS A 10 -13.02 5.22 -12.36
C HIS A 10 -12.48 6.62 -12.05
N HIS A 11 -12.12 6.88 -10.80
CA HIS A 11 -11.61 8.16 -10.33
C HIS A 11 -10.24 8.00 -9.67
N ARG A 12 -9.38 9.02 -9.85
CA ARG A 12 -8.10 9.08 -9.14
C ARG A 12 -8.32 9.63 -7.74
N PHE A 13 -8.10 8.79 -6.74
CA PHE A 13 -8.01 9.18 -5.33
C PHE A 13 -6.55 9.27 -4.91
N ASP A 14 -6.24 10.23 -4.03
CA ASP A 14 -4.91 10.36 -3.43
C ASP A 14 -4.70 9.37 -2.27
N MET A 15 -5.79 8.89 -1.67
CA MET A 15 -5.80 7.98 -0.53
C MET A 15 -7.18 7.34 -0.36
N VAL A 16 -7.22 6.14 0.20
CA VAL A 16 -8.43 5.47 0.67
C VAL A 16 -8.34 5.24 2.18
N ILE A 17 -9.43 5.50 2.90
CA ILE A 17 -9.60 5.04 4.28
C ILE A 17 -10.56 3.85 4.22
N LEU A 18 -10.08 2.69 4.65
CA LEU A 18 -10.83 1.44 4.59
C LEU A 18 -11.31 1.05 5.98
N ASP A 19 -12.62 1.04 6.18
CA ASP A 19 -13.23 0.58 7.43
C ASP A 19 -13.42 -0.94 7.42
N LEU A 20 -12.84 -1.66 8.40
CA LEU A 20 -13.04 -3.11 8.54
C LEU A 20 -14.38 -3.48 9.18
N GLY A 21 -15.09 -2.50 9.76
CA GLY A 21 -16.40 -2.72 10.38
C GLY A 21 -17.56 -2.78 9.40
N LEU A 22 -17.31 -2.79 8.09
CA LEU A 22 -18.37 -2.84 7.08
C LEU A 22 -19.09 -4.19 7.12
N PRO A 23 -20.43 -4.21 7.18
CA PRO A 23 -21.21 -5.45 7.31
C PRO A 23 -21.21 -6.30 6.03
N ASP A 24 -20.99 -5.67 4.86
CA ASP A 24 -21.22 -6.30 3.56
C ASP A 24 -19.96 -6.89 2.91
N LEU A 25 -18.75 -6.57 3.42
CA LEU A 25 -17.49 -7.02 2.84
C LEU A 25 -16.40 -7.07 3.91
N ASP A 26 -15.67 -8.18 3.97
CA ASP A 26 -14.45 -8.28 4.77
C ASP A 26 -13.42 -7.27 4.27
N GLY A 27 -12.96 -6.37 5.14
CA GLY A 27 -12.00 -5.35 4.78
C GLY A 27 -10.65 -5.92 4.32
N ALA A 28 -10.26 -7.13 4.71
CA ALA A 28 -9.08 -7.80 4.15
C ALA A 28 -9.29 -8.14 2.66
N GLU A 29 -10.48 -8.64 2.31
CA GLU A 29 -10.83 -8.96 0.94
C GLU A 29 -10.98 -7.67 0.10
N ALA A 30 -11.56 -6.62 0.68
CA ALA A 30 -11.64 -5.30 0.07
C ALA A 30 -10.26 -4.72 -0.24
N LEU A 31 -9.30 -4.84 0.70
CA LEU A 31 -7.92 -4.42 0.50
C LEU A 31 -7.28 -5.19 -0.66
N LYS A 32 -7.45 -6.51 -0.69
CA LYS A 32 -6.92 -7.35 -1.78
C LYS A 32 -7.49 -6.94 -3.14
N MET A 33 -8.80 -6.68 -3.22
CA MET A 33 -9.44 -6.18 -4.44
C MET A 33 -8.91 -4.80 -4.85
N LEU A 34 -8.75 -3.86 -3.91
CA LEU A 34 -8.14 -2.56 -4.17
C LEU A 34 -6.73 -2.71 -4.73
N ARG A 35 -5.92 -3.59 -4.15
CA ARG A 35 -4.54 -3.85 -4.57
C ARG A 35 -4.45 -4.50 -5.94
N GLY A 36 -5.48 -5.26 -6.36
CA GLY A 36 -5.57 -5.81 -7.71
C GLY A 36 -5.83 -4.77 -8.80
N ILE A 37 -6.31 -3.57 -8.46
CA ILE A 37 -6.74 -2.57 -9.45
C ILE A 37 -6.04 -1.20 -9.34
N THR A 38 -5.48 -0.86 -8.18
CA THR A 38 -4.90 0.46 -7.96
C THR A 38 -3.78 0.47 -6.93
N ASP A 39 -2.83 1.39 -7.16
CA ASP A 39 -1.76 1.68 -6.23
C ASP A 39 -2.06 2.78 -5.20
N VAL A 40 -3.33 3.18 -5.05
CA VAL A 40 -3.69 4.22 -4.07
C VAL A 40 -3.26 3.86 -2.64
N PRO A 41 -2.68 4.78 -1.86
CA PRO A 41 -2.39 4.55 -0.45
C PRO A 41 -3.67 4.22 0.35
N VAL A 42 -3.60 3.21 1.23
CA VAL A 42 -4.74 2.77 2.05
C VAL A 42 -4.39 2.84 3.53
N ILE A 43 -5.21 3.54 4.31
CA ILE A 43 -5.19 3.50 5.77
C ILE A 43 -6.39 2.69 6.25
N ILE A 44 -6.14 1.73 7.12
CA ILE A 44 -7.21 0.92 7.70
C ILE A 44 -7.76 1.57 8.97
N ALA A 45 -9.07 1.66 9.08
CA ALA A 45 -9.79 2.04 10.30
C ALA A 45 -10.47 0.79 10.88
N THR A 46 -10.10 0.41 12.10
CA THR A 46 -10.59 -0.83 12.72
C THR A 46 -11.07 -0.60 14.15
N ALA A 47 -12.12 -1.28 14.59
CA ALA A 47 -12.48 -1.36 16.00
C ALA A 47 -11.75 -2.50 16.73
N ARG A 48 -11.12 -3.41 15.98
CA ARG A 48 -10.37 -4.55 16.52
C ARG A 48 -8.93 -4.14 16.76
N ASP A 49 -8.43 -4.48 17.95
CA ASP A 49 -7.04 -4.31 18.38
C ASP A 49 -6.24 -5.63 18.29
N ASP A 50 -6.74 -6.62 17.53
CA ASP A 50 -6.01 -7.85 17.25
C ASP A 50 -4.76 -7.55 16.40
N GLU A 51 -3.60 -7.62 17.07
CA GLU A 51 -2.29 -7.39 16.48
C GLU A 51 -2.02 -8.33 15.30
N ALA A 52 -2.46 -9.59 15.36
CA ALA A 52 -2.23 -10.55 14.28
C ALA A 52 -3.00 -10.17 13.01
N GLU A 53 -4.24 -9.68 13.17
CA GLU A 53 -5.04 -9.18 12.05
C GLU A 53 -4.43 -7.92 11.44
N ILE A 54 -3.98 -6.98 12.27
CA ILE A 54 -3.33 -5.75 11.83
C ILE A 54 -2.04 -6.07 11.05
N VAL A 55 -1.19 -6.95 11.58
CA VAL A 55 0.05 -7.37 10.91
C VAL A 55 -0.26 -8.00 9.56
N ARG A 56 -1.26 -8.89 9.50
CA ARG A 56 -1.70 -9.51 8.24
C ARG A 56 -2.09 -8.44 7.22
N LEU A 57 -2.92 -7.47 7.61
CA LEU A 57 -3.40 -6.43 6.70
C LEU A 57 -2.30 -5.48 6.21
N LEU A 58 -1.31 -5.18 7.06
CA LEU A 58 -0.14 -4.42 6.65
C LEU A 58 0.69 -5.20 5.61
N ASN A 59 0.88 -6.50 5.82
CA ASN A 59 1.53 -7.37 4.84
C ASN A 59 0.71 -7.50 3.55
N ASP A 60 -0.62 -7.51 3.64
CA ASP A 60 -1.51 -7.52 2.47
C ASP A 60 -1.54 -6.17 1.71
N GLY A 61 -0.75 -5.18 2.17
CA GLY A 61 -0.47 -3.95 1.43
C GLY A 61 -1.17 -2.70 1.96
N ALA A 62 -1.67 -2.70 3.19
CA ALA A 62 -2.06 -1.46 3.86
C ALA A 62 -0.84 -0.61 4.23
N ASP A 63 -0.96 0.71 4.10
CA ASP A 63 0.15 1.63 4.34
C ASP A 63 0.25 2.06 5.82
N ASP A 64 -0.89 2.08 6.50
CA ASP A 64 -1.02 2.40 7.93
C ASP A 64 -2.36 1.86 8.47
N TYR A 65 -2.53 1.90 9.79
CA TYR A 65 -3.80 1.57 10.43
C TYR A 65 -4.11 2.52 11.60
N LEU A 66 -5.38 2.54 12.00
CA LEU A 66 -5.88 3.33 13.11
C LEU A 66 -7.00 2.58 13.84
N THR A 67 -6.86 2.42 15.14
CA THR A 67 -7.89 1.83 15.99
C THR A 67 -8.94 2.87 16.38
N LYS A 68 -10.21 2.49 16.31
CA LYS A 68 -11.35 3.30 16.75
C LYS A 68 -11.50 3.16 18.28
N PRO A 69 -11.88 4.24 18.98
CA PRO A 69 -12.14 5.59 18.47
C PRO A 69 -10.84 6.39 18.22
N PHE A 70 -10.84 7.23 17.19
CA PHE A 70 -9.73 8.14 16.87
C PHE A 70 -10.23 9.56 16.64
N SER A 71 -9.37 10.56 16.87
CA SER A 71 -9.68 11.97 16.59
C SER A 71 -9.41 12.32 15.12
N VAL A 72 -10.00 13.43 14.67
CA VAL A 72 -9.76 13.96 13.32
C VAL A 72 -8.29 14.36 13.15
N GLU A 73 -7.67 14.92 14.19
CA GLU A 73 -6.26 15.30 14.19
C GLU A 73 -5.35 14.07 14.06
N HIS A 74 -5.70 12.97 14.73
CA HIS A 74 -4.92 11.73 14.67
C HIS A 74 -4.98 11.10 13.27
N LEU A 75 -6.18 11.00 12.70
CA LEU A 75 -6.36 10.54 11.33
C LEU A 75 -5.61 11.46 10.34
N SER A 76 -5.77 12.77 10.48
CA SER A 76 -5.12 13.75 9.60
C SER A 76 -3.60 13.64 9.62
N ALA A 77 -3.00 13.43 10.80
CA ALA A 77 -1.56 13.22 10.94
C ALA A 77 -1.09 11.94 10.24
N ARG A 78 -1.85 10.84 10.35
CA ARG A 78 -1.57 9.58 9.65
C ARG A 78 -1.67 9.74 8.14
N MET A 79 -2.74 10.39 7.66
CA MET A 79 -2.95 10.70 6.24
C MET A 79 -1.76 11.50 5.68
N ALA A 80 -1.37 12.58 6.35
CA ALA A 80 -0.25 13.41 5.92
C ALA A 80 1.08 12.62 5.87
N ALA A 81 1.31 11.72 6.84
CA ALA A 81 2.50 10.89 6.87
C ALA A 81 2.54 9.89 5.70
N VAL A 82 1.43 9.22 5.40
CA VAL A 82 1.33 8.28 4.28
C VAL A 82 1.48 9.00 2.95
N LEU A 83 0.77 10.11 2.73
CA LEU A 83 0.87 10.89 1.49
C LEU A 83 2.28 11.43 1.24
N ARG A 84 2.99 11.87 2.30
CA ARG A 84 4.39 12.30 2.19
C ARG A 84 5.28 11.16 1.72
N ARG A 85 5.09 9.94 2.24
CA ARG A 85 5.85 8.74 1.82
C ARG A 85 5.54 8.37 0.37
N ALA A 86 4.25 8.38 -0.02
CA ALA A 86 3.84 8.10 -1.40
C ALA A 86 4.47 9.10 -2.39
N ARG A 87 4.53 10.39 -2.04
CA ARG A 87 5.21 11.40 -2.87
C ARG A 87 6.74 11.23 -2.90
N ALA A 88 7.35 10.83 -1.79
CA ALA A 88 8.80 10.57 -1.75
C ALA A 88 9.17 9.31 -2.56
N ALA A 89 8.33 8.29 -2.57
CA ALA A 89 8.45 7.14 -3.48
C ALA A 89 8.20 7.52 -4.94
N GLY A 90 7.49 8.62 -5.19
CA GLY A 90 7.29 9.24 -6.50
C GLY A 90 8.37 10.23 -6.93
N ALA A 91 9.44 10.44 -6.15
CA ALA A 91 10.65 11.06 -6.70
C ALA A 91 11.15 10.12 -7.79
N GLU A 92 11.13 10.56 -9.05
CA GLU A 92 11.26 9.71 -10.23
C GLU A 92 12.24 8.56 -9.98
N PRO A 93 11.76 7.31 -9.88
CA PRO A 93 12.67 6.20 -9.96
C PRO A 93 13.43 6.38 -11.26
N PRO A 94 14.75 6.12 -11.31
CA PRO A 94 15.45 6.15 -12.57
C PRO A 94 14.64 5.31 -13.57
N SER A 95 14.33 5.86 -14.74
CA SER A 95 13.56 5.19 -15.81
C SER A 95 14.26 3.94 -16.38
N ARG A 96 15.34 3.52 -15.71
CA ARG A 96 16.22 2.42 -15.99
C ARG A 96 16.03 1.35 -14.92
N VAL A 97 16.00 0.09 -15.36
CA VAL A 97 16.12 -1.08 -14.48
C VAL A 97 17.37 -0.95 -13.60
N LEU A 98 17.19 -0.97 -12.28
CA LEU A 98 18.28 -1.00 -11.31
C LEU A 98 18.84 -2.41 -11.26
N ARG A 99 20.16 -2.56 -11.29
CA ARG A 99 20.84 -3.86 -11.18
C ARG A 99 21.89 -3.82 -10.08
N VAL A 100 21.78 -4.75 -9.13
CA VAL A 100 22.73 -4.92 -8.02
C VAL A 100 23.07 -6.41 -7.91
N GLY A 101 24.19 -6.82 -8.51
CA GLY A 101 24.51 -8.24 -8.65
C GLY A 101 23.42 -8.98 -9.44
N GLY A 102 22.89 -10.08 -8.88
CA GLY A 102 21.78 -10.85 -9.45
C GLY A 102 20.41 -10.18 -9.34
N LEU A 103 20.28 -9.11 -8.55
CA LEU A 103 19.01 -8.39 -8.36
C LEU A 103 18.75 -7.44 -9.52
N ALA A 104 17.56 -7.55 -10.13
CA ALA A 104 17.02 -6.60 -11.10
C ALA A 104 15.72 -6.01 -10.58
N ILE A 105 15.59 -4.68 -10.58
CA ILE A 105 14.38 -3.98 -10.14
C ILE A 105 13.91 -3.11 -11.31
N ASP A 106 12.69 -3.35 -11.77
CA ASP A 106 11.98 -2.55 -12.76
C ASP A 106 10.96 -1.65 -12.03
N PRO A 107 11.26 -0.36 -11.83
CA PRO A 107 10.34 0.56 -11.15
C PRO A 107 9.07 0.86 -11.94
N LEU A 108 9.10 0.73 -13.27
CA LEU A 108 7.93 0.97 -14.13
C LEU A 108 6.93 -0.18 -14.00
N ARG A 109 7.43 -1.42 -13.98
CA ARG A 109 6.60 -2.61 -13.77
C ARG A 109 6.33 -2.91 -12.29
N ARG A 110 6.98 -2.17 -11.39
CA ARG A 110 7.03 -2.43 -9.94
C ARG A 110 7.35 -3.90 -9.64
N GLN A 111 8.34 -4.44 -10.35
CA GLN A 111 8.72 -5.85 -10.26
C GLN A 111 10.20 -5.97 -9.93
N ALA A 112 10.54 -6.94 -9.09
CA ALA A 112 11.91 -7.27 -8.77
C ALA A 112 12.17 -8.75 -9.08
N GLU A 113 13.36 -9.06 -9.56
CA GLU A 113 13.84 -10.41 -9.83
C GLU A 113 15.20 -10.62 -9.17
N LEU A 114 15.42 -11.80 -8.60
CA LEU A 114 16.73 -12.24 -8.14
C LEU A 114 17.16 -13.45 -8.96
N ASP A 115 18.28 -13.32 -9.68
CA ASP A 115 18.81 -14.37 -10.57
C ASP A 115 17.76 -14.90 -11.57
N GLY A 116 16.88 -14.00 -12.04
CA GLY A 116 15.81 -14.28 -13.00
C GLY A 116 14.52 -14.83 -12.39
N ALA A 117 14.44 -15.00 -11.06
CA ALA A 117 13.22 -15.40 -10.37
C ALA A 117 12.48 -14.16 -9.82
N VAL A 118 11.20 -13.99 -10.18
CA VAL A 118 10.35 -12.90 -9.70
C VAL A 118 10.16 -12.99 -8.18
N LEU A 119 10.39 -11.88 -7.49
CA LEU A 119 10.14 -11.73 -6.05
C LEU A 119 8.69 -11.30 -5.84
N ASP A 120 7.97 -12.04 -4.99
CA ASP A 120 6.65 -11.66 -4.50
C ASP A 120 6.82 -10.68 -3.34
N LEU A 121 6.86 -9.39 -3.66
CA LEU A 121 7.06 -8.31 -2.70
C LEU A 121 5.77 -7.54 -2.51
N THR A 122 5.48 -7.23 -1.25
CA THR A 122 4.50 -6.20 -0.93
C THR A 122 4.99 -4.84 -1.47
N ARG A 123 4.07 -3.88 -1.61
CA ARG A 123 4.42 -2.52 -2.09
C ARG A 123 5.56 -1.91 -1.26
N ARG A 124 5.46 -2.07 0.06
CA ARG A 124 6.38 -1.44 1.02
C ARG A 124 7.75 -2.10 0.98
N GLU A 125 7.80 -3.41 0.79
CA GLU A 125 9.06 -4.12 0.55
C GLU A 125 9.68 -3.72 -0.79
N PHE A 126 8.88 -3.58 -1.86
CA PHE A 126 9.37 -3.10 -3.14
C PHE A 126 9.94 -1.68 -3.04
N ASP A 127 9.19 -0.76 -2.43
CA ASP A 127 9.63 0.64 -2.28
C ASP A 127 10.90 0.73 -1.44
N LEU A 128 11.00 -0.07 -0.36
CA LEU A 128 12.20 -0.17 0.45
C LEU A 128 13.38 -0.72 -0.36
N LEU A 129 13.16 -1.79 -1.13
CA LEU A 129 14.19 -2.41 -1.96
C LEU A 129 14.69 -1.45 -3.05
N ALA A 130 13.78 -0.78 -3.76
CA ALA A 130 14.10 0.21 -4.78
C ALA A 130 14.87 1.40 -4.18
N PHE A 131 14.47 1.87 -3.00
CA PHE A 131 15.17 2.92 -2.28
C PHE A 131 16.60 2.52 -1.91
N LEU A 132 16.80 1.30 -1.42
CA LEU A 132 18.13 0.79 -1.05
C LEU A 132 19.03 0.56 -2.27
N ALA A 133 18.48 0.06 -3.37
CA ALA A 133 19.22 -0.21 -4.60
C ALA A 133 19.56 1.05 -5.42
N GLY A 134 18.87 2.16 -5.18
CA GLY A 134 19.13 3.45 -5.83
C GLY A 134 20.25 4.28 -5.17
N ARG A 135 20.91 3.77 -4.14
CA ARG A 135 22.00 4.44 -3.41
C ARG A 135 23.39 4.01 -3.86
#